data_AF-A0A850VNZ9-F1
#
_entry.id   AF-A0A850VNZ9-F1
#
_cell.length_a   1.000
_cell.length_b   1.000
_cell.length_c   1.000
_cell.angle_alpha   90.00
_cell.angle_beta   90.00
_cell.angle_gamma   90.00
#
_symmetry.space_group_name_H-M   'P 1'
#
loop_
_entity.id
_entity.type
_entity.pdbx_description
1 polymer ?
#
loop_
_entity_poly.entity_id
_entity_poly.type
_entity_poly.pdbx_seq_one_letter_code
_entity_poly.pdbx_strand_id
1 'polypeptide(L)'
;ENLLMRIHFHIADETKEDICTAPHCVSHQKFAMTLFEQCVCTSCGATSDPLPFIQMVHYISTTSLCNQAICMLERREKPTPDMFGELLQNASTMGDLRNCPSNCGEKIRIRRVLMNSPQIITIGLVWDSDHSDLAEDVIHSLGTCLKLGDLFFRVTDDRAKHSELYLVGMICYYGKHYSTFFFQTKIRKWMYFDDAHVKEV
;
A
#
# COMPACT_ATOMS: atom_id res chain seq x y z
N GLU A 1 10.21 -12.72 10.65
CA GLU A 1 11.48 -12.18 10.08
C GLU A 1 11.21 -11.72 8.65
N ASN A 2 11.65 -10.53 8.25
CA ASN A 2 11.31 -9.93 6.94
C ASN A 2 12.29 -10.41 5.87
N LEU A 3 11.82 -11.23 4.92
CA LEU A 3 12.65 -11.82 3.86
C LEU A 3 13.33 -10.77 2.98
N LEU A 4 12.65 -9.66 2.65
CA LEU A 4 13.23 -8.58 1.85
C LEU A 4 14.43 -7.95 2.57
N MET A 5 14.38 -7.87 3.90
CA MET A 5 15.48 -7.31 4.67
C MET A 5 16.67 -8.25 4.80
N ARG A 6 16.41 -9.56 4.87
CA ARG A 6 17.49 -10.54 4.75
C ARG A 6 18.17 -10.50 3.40
N ILE A 7 17.39 -10.36 2.33
CA ILE A 7 17.94 -10.22 0.96
C ILE A 7 18.82 -8.97 0.89
N HIS A 8 18.32 -7.81 1.34
CA HIS A 8 19.10 -6.56 1.41
C HIS A 8 20.43 -6.76 2.13
N PHE A 9 20.39 -7.32 3.35
CA PHE A 9 21.58 -7.55 4.16
C PHE A 9 22.69 -8.32 3.42
N HIS A 10 22.31 -9.32 2.62
CA HIS A 10 23.27 -10.15 1.90
C HIS A 10 23.79 -9.56 0.59
N ILE A 11 23.02 -8.67 -0.06
CA ILE A 11 23.36 -8.22 -1.41
C ILE A 11 23.78 -6.76 -1.48
N ALA A 12 23.54 -5.95 -0.45
CA ALA A 12 23.66 -4.50 -0.52
C ALA A 12 24.97 -3.95 0.07
N ASP A 13 26.04 -4.75 0.11
CA ASP A 13 27.41 -4.35 0.50
C ASP A 13 27.47 -3.47 1.78
N GLU A 14 26.86 -3.95 2.88
CA GLU A 14 26.81 -3.26 4.18
C GLU A 14 26.11 -1.88 4.20
N THR A 15 25.41 -1.50 3.13
CA THR A 15 24.60 -0.27 3.13
C THR A 15 23.47 -0.35 4.15
N LYS A 16 23.25 0.75 4.88
CA LYS A 16 22.14 0.84 5.82
C LYS A 16 20.80 0.79 5.08
N GLU A 17 19.83 0.10 5.67
CA GLU A 17 18.49 -0.13 5.12
C GLU A 17 17.77 1.17 4.76
N ASP A 18 17.83 2.17 5.63
CA ASP A 18 17.06 3.41 5.56
C ASP A 18 17.55 4.38 4.48
N ILE A 19 18.73 4.12 3.90
CA ILE A 19 19.37 4.97 2.88
C ILE A 19 19.91 4.17 1.68
N CYS A 20 19.54 2.89 1.55
CA CYS A 20 20.05 2.06 0.47
C CYS A 20 19.53 2.53 -0.89
N THR A 21 20.46 2.83 -1.79
CA THR A 21 20.20 3.18 -3.20
C THR A 21 20.98 2.27 -4.16
N ALA A 22 21.54 1.17 -3.65
CA ALA A 22 22.37 0.26 -4.43
C ALA A 22 21.60 -0.29 -5.64
N PRO A 23 22.11 -0.14 -6.89
CA PRO A 23 21.41 -0.58 -8.09
C PRO A 23 21.15 -2.09 -8.17
N HIS A 24 21.97 -2.88 -7.46
CA HIS A 24 21.85 -4.34 -7.40
C HIS A 24 20.94 -4.82 -6.25
N CYS A 25 20.54 -3.95 -5.32
CA CYS A 25 19.68 -4.34 -4.19
C CYS A 25 18.23 -4.51 -4.64
N VAL A 26 17.83 -5.73 -4.97
CA VAL A 26 16.48 -6.05 -5.45
C VAL A 26 15.38 -5.58 -4.49
N SER A 27 15.58 -5.69 -3.18
CA SER A 27 14.63 -5.24 -2.16
C SER A 27 14.28 -3.75 -2.34
N HIS A 28 15.29 -2.88 -2.45
CA HIS A 28 15.08 -1.45 -2.60
C HIS A 28 14.71 -1.02 -4.02
N GLN A 29 15.27 -1.68 -5.03
CA GLN A 29 15.02 -1.31 -6.43
C GLN A 29 13.64 -1.75 -6.94
N LYS A 30 13.04 -2.78 -6.33
CA LYS A 30 11.75 -3.35 -6.78
C LYS A 30 10.60 -3.09 -5.83
N PHE A 31 10.81 -3.19 -4.52
CA PHE A 31 9.74 -3.23 -3.52
C PHE A 31 9.67 -1.97 -2.65
N ALA A 32 10.79 -1.31 -2.37
CA ALA A 32 10.81 -0.17 -1.47
C ALA A 32 10.05 1.03 -2.06
N MET A 33 9.18 1.62 -1.24
CA MET A 33 8.59 2.92 -1.45
C MET A 33 9.39 3.94 -0.65
N THR A 34 10.07 4.86 -1.34
CA THR A 34 10.70 6.02 -0.69
C THR A 34 9.65 7.11 -0.56
N LEU A 35 9.27 7.42 0.67
CA LEU A 35 8.17 8.31 0.99
C LEU A 35 8.66 9.50 1.82
N PHE A 36 7.91 10.59 1.79
CA PHE A 36 7.91 11.53 2.90
C PHE A 36 6.49 11.89 3.33
N GLU A 37 6.35 12.21 4.61
CA GLU A 37 5.11 12.73 5.19
C GLU A 37 5.23 14.22 5.49
N GLN A 38 4.16 14.97 5.22
CA GLN A 38 4.10 16.40 5.52
C GLN A 38 2.67 16.85 5.81
N CYS A 39 2.50 17.74 6.80
CA CYS A 39 1.25 18.44 7.07
C CYS A 39 1.32 19.83 6.46
N VAL A 40 0.28 20.24 5.72
CA VAL A 40 0.15 21.59 5.15
C VAL A 40 -1.21 22.15 5.54
N CYS A 41 -1.21 23.21 6.34
CA CYS A 41 -2.42 23.87 6.80
C CYS A 41 -3.02 24.70 5.67
N THR A 42 -4.24 24.37 5.25
CA THR A 42 -4.96 25.16 4.24
C THR A 42 -5.45 26.50 4.79
N SER A 43 -5.62 26.62 6.11
CA SER A 43 -6.15 27.82 6.75
C SER A 43 -5.09 28.91 6.97
N CYS A 44 -3.88 28.54 7.40
CA CYS A 44 -2.81 29.51 7.70
C CYS A 44 -1.51 29.33 6.90
N GLY A 45 -1.42 28.31 6.03
CA GLY A 45 -0.23 28.03 5.22
C GLY A 45 0.93 27.36 5.96
N ALA A 46 0.82 27.17 7.28
CA ALA A 46 1.85 26.52 8.08
C ALA A 46 2.12 25.09 7.59
N THR A 47 3.39 24.75 7.47
CA THR A 47 3.85 23.47 6.94
C THR A 47 4.80 22.81 7.93
N SER A 48 4.65 21.50 8.17
CA SER A 48 5.61 20.75 8.98
C SER A 48 6.88 20.45 8.20
N ASP A 49 7.98 20.17 8.91
CA ASP A 49 9.15 19.57 8.28
C ASP A 49 8.77 18.25 7.60
N PRO A 50 9.33 17.96 6.41
CA PRO A 50 9.10 16.70 5.74
C PRO A 50 9.81 15.57 6.50
N LEU A 51 9.11 14.46 6.75
CA LEU A 51 9.67 13.28 7.39
C LEU A 51 9.88 12.16 6.35
N PRO A 52 11.10 11.97 5.83
CA PRO A 52 11.39 10.91 4.87
C PRO A 52 11.53 9.54 5.54
N PHE A 53 11.07 8.49 4.87
CA PHE A 53 11.25 7.10 5.30
C PHE A 53 11.10 6.14 4.12
N ILE A 54 11.49 4.88 4.35
CA ILE A 54 11.31 3.78 3.40
C ILE A 54 10.23 2.84 3.95
N GLN A 55 9.28 2.47 3.09
CA GLN A 55 8.23 1.52 3.40
C GLN A 55 8.32 0.32 2.44
N MET A 56 8.40 -0.90 2.98
CA MET A 56 8.39 -2.13 2.19
C MET A 56 6.98 -2.71 1.98
N VAL A 57 6.09 -2.49 2.95
CA VAL A 57 4.71 -2.98 2.95
C VAL A 57 3.78 -1.84 3.34
N HIS A 58 2.76 -1.61 2.50
CA HIS A 58 1.72 -0.63 2.76
C HIS A 58 0.59 -1.28 3.57
N TYR A 59 0.59 -1.07 4.89
CA TYR A 59 -0.40 -1.66 5.77
C TYR A 59 -1.68 -0.84 5.85
N ILE A 60 -2.83 -1.53 5.78
CA ILE A 60 -4.17 -0.95 5.86
C ILE A 60 -5.03 -1.78 6.79
N SER A 61 -5.75 -1.14 7.72
CA SER A 61 -6.76 -1.82 8.54
C SER A 61 -7.94 -2.25 7.68
N THR A 62 -8.40 -3.49 7.85
CA THR A 62 -9.59 -4.00 7.16
C THR A 62 -10.84 -3.21 7.54
N THR A 63 -10.96 -2.76 8.79
CA THR A 63 -12.05 -1.90 9.25
C THR A 63 -12.04 -0.55 8.53
N SER A 64 -10.88 0.11 8.43
CA SER A 64 -10.76 1.36 7.69
C SER A 64 -11.06 1.19 6.20
N LEU A 65 -10.61 0.09 5.60
CA LEU A 65 -10.89 -0.24 4.20
C LEU A 65 -12.40 -0.37 3.96
N CYS A 66 -13.09 -1.23 4.72
CA CYS A 66 -14.52 -1.48 4.53
C CYS A 66 -15.36 -0.22 4.79
N ASN A 67 -15.04 0.55 5.84
CA ASN A 67 -15.73 1.81 6.13
C ASN A 67 -15.59 2.82 4.99
N GLN A 68 -14.40 2.95 4.40
CA GLN A 68 -14.19 3.84 3.26
C GLN A 68 -14.85 3.32 1.99
N ALA A 69 -14.91 2.01 1.78
CA ALA A 69 -15.61 1.41 0.64
C ALA A 69 -17.11 1.75 0.68
N ILE A 70 -17.75 1.60 1.84
CA ILE A 70 -19.16 2.00 2.05
C ILE A 70 -19.33 3.51 1.77
N CYS A 71 -18.50 4.35 2.39
CA CYS A 71 -18.55 5.81 2.18
C CYS A 71 -18.41 6.21 0.70
N MET A 72 -17.55 5.50 -0.07
CA MET A 72 -17.34 5.78 -1.49
C MET A 72 -18.52 5.33 -2.34
N LEU A 73 -19.12 4.17 -2.06
CA LEU A 73 -20.30 3.65 -2.75
C LEU A 73 -21.54 4.53 -2.53
N GLU A 74 -21.72 5.07 -1.33
CA GLU A 74 -22.82 6.02 -1.05
C GLU A 74 -22.71 7.33 -1.84
N ARG A 75 -21.47 7.73 -2.20
CA ARG A 75 -21.19 9.01 -2.87
C ARG A 75 -21.06 8.89 -4.38
N ARG A 76 -20.90 7.68 -4.93
CA ARG A 76 -20.67 7.45 -6.37
C ARG A 76 -21.53 6.29 -6.87
N GLU A 77 -22.27 6.52 -7.95
CA GLU A 77 -23.16 5.51 -8.55
C GLU A 77 -22.43 4.36 -9.28
N LYS A 78 -21.16 4.51 -9.69
CA LYS A 78 -20.46 3.51 -10.51
C LYS A 78 -19.00 3.28 -10.10
N PRO A 79 -18.55 2.00 -10.05
CA PRO A 79 -17.15 1.65 -9.91
C PRO A 79 -16.30 2.23 -11.04
N THR A 80 -15.16 2.87 -10.72
CA THR A 80 -14.16 3.29 -11.70
C THR A 80 -12.78 2.69 -11.39
N PRO A 81 -11.89 2.51 -12.37
CA PRO A 81 -10.57 1.87 -12.16
C PRO A 81 -9.69 2.55 -11.10
N ASP A 82 -9.85 3.86 -10.91
CA ASP A 82 -9.17 4.70 -9.92
C ASP A 82 -9.69 4.49 -8.48
N MET A 83 -10.86 3.85 -8.31
CA MET A 83 -11.47 3.70 -6.99
C MET A 83 -10.63 2.89 -6.02
N PHE A 84 -9.87 1.90 -6.48
CA PHE A 84 -9.08 1.09 -5.56
C PHE A 84 -7.92 1.88 -4.96
N GLY A 85 -7.18 2.66 -5.77
CA GLY A 85 -6.10 3.50 -5.25
C GLY A 85 -6.61 4.58 -4.28
N GLU A 86 -7.69 5.27 -4.66
CA GLU A 86 -8.32 6.28 -3.80
C GLU A 86 -8.88 5.66 -2.50
N LEU A 87 -9.47 4.47 -2.58
CA LEU A 87 -9.96 3.72 -1.42
C LEU A 87 -8.82 3.41 -0.44
N LEU A 88 -7.71 2.87 -0.94
CA LEU A 88 -6.54 2.56 -0.13
C LEU A 88 -5.95 3.84 0.50
N GLN A 89 -5.86 4.93 -0.26
CA GLN A 89 -5.39 6.22 0.23
C GLN A 89 -6.27 6.76 1.38
N ASN A 90 -7.59 6.72 1.20
CA ASN A 90 -8.56 7.17 2.19
C ASN A 90 -8.50 6.31 3.45
N ALA A 91 -8.40 4.98 3.29
CA ALA A 91 -8.28 4.04 4.40
C ALA A 91 -6.98 4.25 5.18
N SER A 92 -5.86 4.49 4.49
CA SER A 92 -4.54 4.73 5.09
C SER A 92 -4.43 6.03 5.87
N THR A 93 -5.30 7.01 5.62
CA THR A 93 -5.32 8.31 6.30
C THR A 93 -6.48 8.46 7.29
N MET A 94 -7.30 7.41 7.44
CA MET A 94 -8.45 7.41 8.33
C MET A 94 -7.99 7.53 9.79
N GLY A 95 -8.37 8.63 10.44
CA GLY A 95 -7.98 8.92 11.83
C GLY A 95 -6.61 9.61 11.99
N ASP A 96 -5.85 9.81 10.91
CA ASP A 96 -4.52 10.41 10.95
C ASP A 96 -4.57 11.95 10.83
N LEU A 97 -5.22 12.57 11.82
CA LEU A 97 -5.35 14.02 11.95
C LEU A 97 -4.34 14.56 12.95
N ARG A 98 -3.57 15.58 12.54
CA ARG A 98 -2.64 16.31 13.41
C ARG A 98 -3.09 17.74 13.61
N ASN A 99 -2.74 18.33 14.75
CA ASN A 99 -2.91 19.76 14.96
C ASN A 99 -2.02 20.55 13.99
N CYS A 100 -2.49 21.72 13.58
CA CYS A 100 -1.69 22.66 12.81
C CYS A 100 -0.30 22.90 13.45
N PRO A 101 0.81 22.89 12.68
CA PRO A 101 2.14 23.19 13.20
C PRO A 101 2.24 24.56 13.91
N SER A 102 1.46 25.55 13.45
CA SER A 102 1.34 26.87 14.08
C SER A 102 0.19 26.96 15.10
N ASN A 103 -0.43 25.84 15.44
CA ASN A 103 -1.51 25.72 16.42
C ASN A 103 -2.69 26.69 16.20
N CYS A 104 -3.09 26.92 14.95
CA CYS A 104 -4.18 27.84 14.60
C CYS A 104 -5.60 27.29 14.85
N GLY A 105 -5.72 26.11 15.49
CA GLY A 105 -6.99 25.42 15.77
C GLY A 105 -7.43 24.41 14.72
N GLU A 106 -6.80 24.38 13.54
CA GLU A 106 -7.16 23.45 12.46
C GLU A 106 -6.57 22.05 12.68
N LYS A 107 -7.32 21.01 12.26
CA LYS A 107 -6.83 19.62 12.18
C LYS A 107 -6.52 19.25 10.74
N ILE A 108 -5.31 18.78 10.48
CA ILE A 108 -4.75 18.57 9.15
C ILE A 108 -4.49 17.09 8.94
N ARG A 109 -4.83 16.58 7.76
CA ARG A 109 -4.45 15.23 7.32
C ARG A 109 -2.99 15.21 6.87
N ILE A 110 -2.28 14.13 7.18
CA ILE A 110 -0.92 13.92 6.69
C ILE A 110 -0.95 13.65 5.18
N ARG A 111 -0.08 14.31 4.43
CA ARG A 111 0.15 14.06 3.01
C ARG A 111 1.34 13.16 2.85
N ARG A 112 1.16 11.99 2.22
CA ARG A 112 2.23 11.06 1.85
C ARG A 112 2.63 11.27 0.39
N VAL A 113 3.92 11.49 0.15
CA VAL A 113 4.47 11.73 -1.18
C VAL A 113 5.46 10.63 -1.56
N LEU A 114 5.20 9.95 -2.67
CA LEU A 114 6.09 8.92 -3.22
C LEU A 114 7.18 9.55 -4.09
N MET A 115 8.43 9.22 -3.77
CA MET A 115 9.62 9.82 -4.36
C MET A 115 10.27 8.98 -5.46
N ASN A 116 9.98 7.69 -5.51
CA ASN A 116 10.57 6.73 -6.45
C ASN A 116 9.50 5.97 -7.25
N SER A 117 9.93 5.05 -8.11
CA SER A 117 9.06 4.18 -8.93
C SER A 117 9.21 2.71 -8.55
N PRO A 118 8.59 2.24 -7.44
CA PRO A 118 8.55 0.82 -7.11
C PRO A 118 7.86 0.03 -8.24
N GLN A 119 8.36 -1.18 -8.50
CA GLN A 119 7.80 -2.07 -9.52
C GLN A 119 6.79 -3.04 -8.94
N ILE A 120 6.87 -3.28 -7.63
CA ILE A 120 5.97 -4.15 -6.88
C ILE A 120 5.56 -3.39 -5.62
N ILE A 121 4.26 -3.34 -5.37
CA ILE A 121 3.70 -2.83 -4.11
C ILE A 121 3.11 -4.01 -3.35
N THR A 122 3.54 -4.16 -2.09
CA THR A 122 2.94 -5.14 -1.18
C THR A 122 1.94 -4.41 -0.28
N ILE A 123 0.66 -4.81 -0.32
CA ILE A 123 -0.37 -4.30 0.58
C ILE A 123 -0.59 -5.34 1.67
N GLY A 124 -0.46 -4.92 2.93
CA GLY A 124 -0.73 -5.76 4.10
C GLY A 124 -2.08 -5.39 4.71
N LEU A 125 -3.04 -6.31 4.71
CA LEU A 125 -4.33 -6.09 5.36
C LEU A 125 -4.24 -6.52 6.83
N VAL A 126 -4.47 -5.56 7.73
CA VAL A 126 -4.41 -5.75 9.18
C VAL A 126 -5.82 -5.98 9.70
N TRP A 127 -6.05 -7.14 10.29
CA TRP A 127 -7.31 -7.49 10.92
C TRP A 127 -7.31 -7.03 12.37
N ASP A 128 -8.35 -6.30 12.77
CA ASP A 128 -8.43 -5.74 14.12
C ASP A 128 -8.90 -6.78 15.18
N SER A 129 -9.33 -7.97 14.75
CA SER A 129 -9.69 -9.08 15.64
C SER A 129 -9.44 -10.45 15.01
N ASP A 130 -9.27 -11.46 15.87
CA ASP A 130 -9.13 -12.88 15.48
C ASP A 130 -10.45 -13.49 14.96
N HIS A 131 -11.58 -12.78 15.10
CA HIS A 131 -12.93 -13.24 14.78
C HIS A 131 -13.68 -12.23 13.89
N SER A 132 -12.97 -11.56 12.98
CA SER A 132 -13.59 -10.59 12.07
C SER A 132 -14.53 -11.26 11.07
N ASP A 133 -15.68 -10.63 10.87
CA ASP A 133 -16.71 -10.96 9.88
C ASP A 133 -16.56 -10.18 8.56
N LEU A 134 -15.55 -9.30 8.46
CA LEU A 134 -15.35 -8.40 7.32
C LEU A 134 -14.73 -9.07 6.07
N ALA A 135 -14.58 -10.39 6.06
CA ALA A 135 -13.84 -11.06 4.99
C ALA A 135 -14.48 -10.90 3.61
N GLU A 136 -15.80 -10.99 3.54
CA GLU A 136 -16.54 -10.77 2.30
C GLU A 136 -16.42 -9.31 1.83
N ASP A 137 -16.60 -8.34 2.74
CA ASP A 137 -16.48 -6.91 2.46
C ASP A 137 -15.08 -6.52 1.97
N VAL A 138 -14.04 -7.09 2.58
CA VAL A 138 -12.65 -6.91 2.15
C VAL A 138 -12.48 -7.41 0.72
N ILE A 139 -12.94 -8.62 0.40
CA ILE A 139 -12.82 -9.19 -0.95
C ILE A 139 -13.55 -8.33 -1.98
N HIS A 140 -14.75 -7.84 -1.67
CA HIS A 140 -15.49 -6.93 -2.56
C HIS A 140 -14.81 -5.57 -2.74
N SER A 141 -13.98 -5.16 -1.78
CA SER A 141 -13.22 -3.91 -1.82
C SER A 141 -11.91 -4.01 -2.60
N LEU A 142 -11.44 -5.23 -2.95
CA LEU A 142 -10.17 -5.42 -3.66
C LEU A 142 -10.28 -5.05 -5.14
N GLY A 143 -9.37 -4.20 -5.59
CA GLY A 143 -9.12 -3.94 -7.01
C GLY A 143 -7.98 -4.79 -7.55
N THR A 144 -8.04 -5.10 -8.85
CA THR A 144 -6.97 -5.84 -9.56
C THR A 144 -5.98 -4.93 -10.28
N CYS A 145 -6.26 -3.63 -10.31
CA CYS A 145 -5.43 -2.60 -10.91
C CYS A 145 -5.20 -1.47 -9.90
N LEU A 146 -3.97 -0.95 -9.86
CA LEU A 146 -3.55 0.10 -8.95
C LEU A 146 -2.62 1.09 -9.67
N LYS A 147 -3.01 2.36 -9.72
CA LYS A 147 -2.14 3.45 -10.15
C LYS A 147 -1.50 4.10 -8.93
N LEU A 148 -0.19 4.32 -8.98
CA LEU A 148 0.54 4.92 -7.86
C LEU A 148 0.07 6.35 -7.56
N GLY A 149 -0.37 7.08 -8.58
CA GLY A 149 -0.94 8.42 -8.45
C GLY A 149 -2.23 8.48 -7.62
N ASP A 150 -2.98 7.38 -7.56
CA ASP A 150 -4.23 7.30 -6.80
C ASP A 150 -3.98 6.85 -5.35
N LEU A 151 -2.91 6.07 -5.12
CA LEU A 151 -2.53 5.56 -3.79
C LEU A 151 -1.90 6.64 -2.89
N PHE A 152 -1.09 7.54 -3.44
CA PHE A 152 -0.36 8.56 -2.68
C PHE A 152 -0.88 9.96 -2.98
N PHE A 153 -0.81 10.87 -2.00
CA PHE A 153 -1.27 12.25 -2.18
C PHE A 153 -0.55 12.92 -3.36
N ARG A 154 0.72 12.57 -3.56
CA ARG A 154 1.51 12.98 -4.72
C ARG A 154 2.56 11.94 -5.06
N VAL A 155 2.86 11.81 -6.34
CA VAL A 155 3.99 11.04 -6.86
C VAL A 155 4.92 12.00 -7.61
N THR A 156 6.22 12.01 -7.27
CA THR A 156 7.17 12.93 -7.90
C THR A 156 7.87 12.34 -9.11
N ASP A 157 8.19 11.04 -9.07
CA ASP A 157 8.87 10.34 -10.16
C ASP A 157 7.97 10.23 -11.40
N ASP A 158 8.50 10.59 -12.57
CA ASP A 158 7.71 10.65 -13.81
C ASP A 158 7.30 9.27 -14.33
N ARG A 159 8.10 8.23 -14.09
CA ARG A 159 7.72 6.86 -14.45
C ARG A 159 6.58 6.42 -13.54
N ALA A 160 6.73 6.61 -12.24
CA ALA A 160 5.74 6.23 -11.24
C ALA A 160 4.37 6.89 -11.46
N LYS A 161 4.31 8.15 -11.91
CA LYS A 161 3.06 8.85 -12.25
C LYS A 161 2.22 8.13 -13.30
N HIS A 162 2.87 7.44 -14.23
CA HIS A 162 2.22 6.73 -15.34
C HIS A 162 2.19 5.21 -15.13
N SER A 163 2.74 4.72 -14.02
CA SER A 163 2.79 3.29 -13.71
C SER A 163 1.43 2.78 -13.27
N GLU A 164 1.02 1.70 -13.91
CA GLU A 164 -0.15 0.90 -13.54
C GLU A 164 0.34 -0.48 -13.10
N LEU A 165 -0.07 -0.89 -11.90
CA LEU A 165 0.29 -2.17 -11.29
C LEU A 165 -0.93 -3.08 -11.30
N TYR A 166 -0.70 -4.37 -11.51
CA TYR A 166 -1.74 -5.38 -11.56
C TYR A 166 -1.57 -6.37 -10.42
N LEU A 167 -2.68 -6.83 -9.86
CA LEU A 167 -2.68 -7.88 -8.85
C LEU A 167 -2.16 -9.19 -9.47
N VAL A 168 -1.01 -9.64 -8.99
CA VAL A 168 -0.34 -10.87 -9.46
C VAL A 168 -0.23 -11.94 -8.38
N GLY A 169 -0.53 -11.60 -7.13
CA GLY A 169 -0.36 -12.48 -5.99
C GLY A 169 -1.22 -12.05 -4.81
N MET A 170 -1.79 -13.02 -4.11
CA MET A 170 -2.51 -12.83 -2.86
C MET A 170 -2.13 -13.94 -1.89
N ILE A 171 -1.87 -13.58 -0.64
CA ILE A 171 -1.53 -14.50 0.45
C ILE A 171 -2.67 -14.44 1.44
N CYS A 172 -3.28 -15.59 1.70
CA CYS A 172 -4.41 -15.72 2.61
C CYS A 172 -3.96 -16.48 3.85
N TYR A 173 -4.41 -16.03 5.02
CA TYR A 173 -4.22 -16.72 6.28
C TYR A 173 -5.58 -17.09 6.85
N TYR A 174 -5.79 -18.37 7.11
CA TYR A 174 -7.01 -18.87 7.71
C TYR A 174 -6.70 -20.08 8.60
N GLY A 175 -7.27 -20.12 9.81
CA GLY A 175 -7.16 -21.30 10.67
C GLY A 175 -5.73 -21.72 11.02
N LYS A 176 -4.80 -20.77 11.18
CA LYS A 176 -3.35 -21.01 11.37
C LYS A 176 -2.60 -21.58 10.17
N HIS A 177 -3.19 -21.45 9.00
CA HIS A 177 -2.63 -21.94 7.75
C HIS A 177 -2.52 -20.82 6.72
N TYR A 178 -1.44 -20.85 5.93
CA TYR A 178 -1.25 -19.93 4.82
C TYR A 178 -1.50 -20.65 3.50
N SER A 179 -2.29 -20.04 2.63
CA SER A 179 -2.44 -20.44 1.24
C SER A 179 -2.24 -19.24 0.32
N THR A 180 -1.90 -19.49 -0.93
CA THR A 180 -1.56 -18.39 -1.86
C THR A 180 -2.21 -18.57 -3.20
N PHE A 181 -2.50 -17.44 -3.85
CA PHE A 181 -3.00 -17.34 -5.20
C PHE A 181 -1.99 -16.52 -6.00
N PHE A 182 -1.49 -17.05 -7.10
CA PHE A 182 -0.59 -16.30 -7.98
C PHE A 182 -1.03 -16.42 -9.44
N PHE A 183 -0.91 -15.31 -10.17
CA PHE A 183 -1.22 -15.25 -11.58
C PHE A 183 -0.02 -15.72 -12.41
N GLN A 184 -0.17 -16.85 -13.11
CA GLN A 184 0.88 -17.40 -13.96
C GLN A 184 0.81 -16.80 -15.36
N THR A 185 1.69 -15.83 -15.63
CA THR A 185 1.70 -15.06 -16.89
C THR A 185 1.83 -15.91 -18.16
N LYS A 186 2.61 -17.01 -18.13
CA LYS A 186 2.81 -17.90 -19.30
C LYS A 186 1.52 -18.55 -19.80
N ILE A 187 0.66 -18.97 -18.87
CA ILE A 187 -0.61 -19.66 -19.20
C ILE A 187 -1.83 -18.75 -19.00
N ARG A 188 -1.63 -17.55 -18.42
CA ARG A 188 -2.65 -16.55 -18.11
C ARG A 188 -3.77 -17.07 -17.20
N LYS A 189 -3.40 -17.82 -16.18
CA LYS A 189 -4.34 -18.44 -15.23
C LYS A 189 -3.94 -18.18 -13.78
N TRP A 190 -4.91 -18.15 -12.89
CA TRP A 190 -4.66 -18.12 -11.46
C TRP A 190 -4.37 -19.52 -10.95
N MET A 191 -3.36 -19.61 -10.10
CA MET A 191 -2.93 -20.85 -9.49
C MET A 191 -3.06 -20.71 -7.98
N TYR A 192 -3.81 -21.63 -7.37
CA TYR A 192 -3.90 -21.79 -5.93
C TYR A 192 -2.82 -22.77 -5.45
N PHE A 193 -2.06 -22.37 -4.45
CA PHE A 193 -1.02 -23.17 -3.80
C PHE A 193 -1.34 -23.33 -2.32
N ASP A 194 -1.36 -24.59 -1.89
CA ASP A 194 -1.68 -25.04 -0.55
C ASP A 194 -0.78 -26.22 -0.19
N ASP A 195 0.39 -25.90 0.37
CA ASP A 195 1.52 -26.81 0.58
C ASP A 195 1.87 -27.59 -0.71
N ALA A 196 1.62 -28.89 -0.72
CA ALA A 196 1.88 -29.77 -1.86
C ALA A 196 0.75 -29.74 -2.91
N HIS A 197 -0.39 -29.14 -2.61
CA HIS A 197 -1.53 -29.07 -3.52
C HIS A 197 -1.46 -27.80 -4.37
N VAL A 198 -1.44 -28.00 -5.68
CA VAL A 198 -1.46 -26.92 -6.66
C VAL A 198 -2.62 -27.16 -7.62
N LYS A 199 -3.50 -26.16 -7.78
CA LYS A 199 -4.62 -26.23 -8.72
C LYS A 199 -4.84 -24.90 -9.44
N GLU A 200 -5.37 -24.99 -10.64
CA GLU A 200 -5.90 -23.84 -11.38
C GLU A 200 -7.22 -23.37 -10.76
N VAL A 201 -7.44 -22.05 -10.68
CA VAL A 201 -8.68 -21.42 -10.19
C VAL A 201 -9.12 -20.25 -11.07
#